data_AF-A0A4R0Q8F3-F1
#
_entry.id   AF-A0A4R0Q8F3-F1
#
_cell.length_a   1.000
_cell.length_b   1.000
_cell.length_c   1.000
_cell.angle_alpha   90.00
_cell.angle_beta   90.00
_cell.angle_gamma   90.00
#
_symmetry.space_group_name_H-M   'P 1'
#
loop_
_entity.id
_entity.type
_entity.pdbx_description
1 polymer ?
#
loop_
_entity_poly.entity_id
_entity_poly.type
_entity_poly.pdbx_seq_one_letter_code
_entity_poly.pdbx_strand_id
1 'polypeptide(L)'
;MKKYIFILAFIVLALKSNAQIQFVSFNIDPQFVENSGLKVPNIHLPTGFNFSFSFTRSIASGGGFTSGNCVVSLIYTEYQSGDGSIQPDPSEVKLYEKELTSSDYKEETAFVKADAIFTGNKVNGKIVLRYVYTEFPNQVITKYSSTRYGINTSPTPDPTDTRITRNEGDILTFADDGRILIVMDGRLRHIQSMDTYLALFVRSTVPIRTYLDVTKNPMGSPIQPGTRIVDDLSNGMVYFNEGNVLRYITSPSVASRYKFNFKGIQHINGTAGYIIGPPIY
;
A
#
# COMPACT_ATOMS: atom_id res chain seq x y z
N MET A 1 -8.15 -89.61 -8.49
CA MET A 1 -8.53 -88.47 -7.63
C MET A 1 -7.88 -87.21 -8.21
N LYS A 2 -8.67 -86.27 -8.73
CA LYS A 2 -8.17 -85.01 -9.33
C LYS A 2 -7.94 -83.99 -8.21
N LYS A 3 -6.70 -83.53 -8.04
CA LYS A 3 -6.34 -82.49 -7.07
C LYS A 3 -6.55 -81.12 -7.71
N TYR A 4 -7.51 -80.34 -7.22
CA TYR A 4 -7.71 -78.96 -7.63
C TYR A 4 -6.80 -78.07 -6.77
N ILE A 5 -5.87 -77.37 -7.42
CA ILE A 5 -5.03 -76.32 -6.82
C ILE A 5 -5.88 -75.05 -6.78
N PHE A 6 -6.28 -74.63 -5.58
CA PHE A 6 -6.89 -73.32 -5.36
C PHE A 6 -5.77 -72.26 -5.42
N ILE A 7 -5.66 -71.55 -6.54
CA ILE A 7 -4.83 -70.36 -6.64
C ILE A 7 -5.63 -69.22 -6.03
N LEU A 8 -5.27 -68.82 -4.80
CA LEU A 8 -5.82 -67.65 -4.13
C LEU A 8 -5.23 -66.40 -4.81
N ALA A 9 -5.96 -65.83 -5.75
CA ALA A 9 -5.61 -64.54 -6.33
C ALA A 9 -5.79 -63.45 -5.27
N PHE A 10 -4.70 -63.03 -4.62
CA PHE A 10 -4.69 -61.79 -3.85
C PHE A 10 -4.87 -60.62 -4.82
N ILE A 11 -6.11 -60.14 -4.94
CA ILE A 11 -6.36 -58.81 -5.50
C ILE A 11 -5.74 -57.83 -4.52
N VAL A 12 -4.54 -57.37 -4.83
CA VAL A 12 -3.95 -56.19 -4.19
C VAL A 12 -4.82 -55.01 -4.62
N LEU A 13 -5.84 -54.71 -3.82
CA LEU A 13 -6.52 -53.42 -3.86
C LEU A 13 -5.44 -52.38 -3.60
N ALA A 14 -4.95 -51.75 -4.67
CA ALA A 14 -4.12 -50.58 -4.57
C ALA A 14 -4.94 -49.52 -3.84
N LEU A 15 -4.73 -49.41 -2.52
CA LEU A 15 -5.27 -48.32 -1.72
C LEU A 15 -4.72 -47.06 -2.36
N LYS A 16 -5.60 -46.31 -3.02
CA LYS A 16 -5.26 -44.99 -3.55
C LYS A 16 -4.73 -44.18 -2.36
N SER A 17 -3.43 -43.90 -2.41
CA SER A 17 -2.78 -42.94 -1.51
C SER A 17 -3.57 -41.63 -1.62
N ASN A 18 -4.29 -41.25 -0.57
CA ASN A 18 -4.90 -39.93 -0.50
C ASN A 18 -3.80 -38.88 -0.38
N ALA A 19 -4.02 -37.70 -0.97
CA ALA A 19 -3.08 -36.59 -0.85
C ALA A 19 -2.78 -36.32 0.63
N GLN A 20 -1.49 -36.22 0.97
CA GLN A 20 -1.04 -36.07 2.36
C GLN A 20 -1.43 -34.71 2.97
N ILE A 21 -1.68 -33.72 2.10
CA ILE A 21 -2.13 -32.38 2.46
C ILE A 21 -3.30 -31.95 1.57
N GLN A 22 -4.22 -31.19 2.15
CA GLN A 22 -5.32 -30.57 1.44
C GLN A 22 -5.32 -29.06 1.72
N PHE A 23 -5.34 -28.27 0.64
CA PHE A 23 -5.52 -26.83 0.72
C PHE A 23 -6.95 -26.50 1.16
N VAL A 24 -7.10 -25.63 2.17
CA VAL A 24 -8.40 -25.25 2.72
C VAL A 24 -8.78 -23.83 2.31
N SER A 25 -7.91 -22.85 2.57
CA SER A 25 -8.24 -21.44 2.30
C SER A 25 -7.01 -20.57 2.02
N PHE A 26 -7.25 -19.48 1.29
CA PHE A 26 -6.32 -18.38 1.06
C PHE A 26 -7.13 -17.09 1.05
N ASN A 27 -6.73 -16.12 1.87
CA ASN A 27 -7.41 -14.83 1.98
C ASN A 27 -6.39 -13.70 2.15
N ILE A 28 -6.56 -12.60 1.40
CA ILE A 28 -5.96 -11.30 1.73
C ILE A 28 -6.91 -10.59 2.69
N ASP A 29 -6.38 -9.94 3.73
CA ASP A 29 -7.18 -9.25 4.73
C ASP A 29 -8.10 -8.20 4.04
N PRO A 30 -9.42 -8.21 4.32
CA PRO A 30 -10.40 -7.38 3.61
C PRO A 30 -10.06 -5.88 3.53
N GLN A 31 -9.31 -5.34 4.51
CA GLN A 31 -8.91 -3.93 4.47
C GLN A 31 -8.04 -3.61 3.23
N PHE A 32 -7.28 -4.57 2.72
CA PHE A 32 -6.41 -4.44 1.54
C PHE A 32 -7.09 -4.88 0.23
N VAL A 33 -8.36 -5.27 0.25
CA VAL A 33 -9.05 -5.80 -0.94
C VAL A 33 -10.19 -4.87 -1.37
N GLU A 34 -10.29 -4.61 -2.67
CA GLU A 34 -11.41 -3.90 -3.30
C GLU A 34 -11.72 -4.55 -4.64
N ASN A 35 -13.00 -4.77 -4.96
CA ASN A 35 -13.44 -5.38 -6.22
C ASN A 35 -12.71 -6.71 -6.54
N SER A 36 -12.47 -7.54 -5.53
CA SER A 36 -11.72 -8.81 -5.64
C SER A 36 -10.25 -8.66 -6.06
N GLY A 37 -9.66 -7.47 -5.91
CA GLY A 37 -8.25 -7.21 -6.14
C GLY A 37 -7.56 -6.57 -4.95
N LEU A 38 -6.24 -6.72 -4.88
CA LEU A 38 -5.40 -5.98 -3.93
C LEU A 38 -5.51 -4.49 -4.25
N LYS A 39 -5.87 -3.67 -3.26
CA LYS A 39 -5.84 -2.21 -3.35
C LYS A 39 -4.39 -1.77 -3.53
N VAL A 40 -4.07 -1.21 -4.68
CA VAL A 40 -2.76 -0.61 -4.98
C VAL A 40 -2.98 0.88 -5.18
N PRO A 41 -2.78 1.72 -4.13
CA PRO A 41 -3.07 3.15 -4.19
C PRO A 41 -2.12 3.93 -5.13
N ASN A 42 -0.92 3.41 -5.33
CA ASN A 42 0.07 3.98 -6.23
C ASN A 42 0.84 2.85 -6.90
N ILE A 43 0.64 2.70 -8.21
CA ILE A 43 1.27 1.62 -8.97
C ILE A 43 2.79 1.74 -8.95
N HIS A 44 3.38 2.92 -8.76
CA HIS A 44 4.83 3.10 -8.80
C HIS A 44 5.55 2.75 -7.50
N LEU A 45 4.82 2.52 -6.41
CA LEU A 45 5.39 2.23 -5.09
C LEU A 45 5.07 0.80 -4.64
N PRO A 46 5.96 0.16 -3.85
CA PRO A 46 5.63 -1.09 -3.20
C PRO A 46 4.41 -0.95 -2.29
N THR A 47 3.52 -1.94 -2.29
CA THR A 47 2.30 -1.94 -1.47
C THR A 47 2.34 -3.11 -0.48
N GLY A 48 2.40 -2.81 0.82
CA GLY A 48 2.33 -3.82 1.87
C GLY A 48 0.91 -4.31 2.13
N PHE A 49 0.74 -5.59 2.43
CA PHE A 49 -0.57 -6.18 2.77
C PHE A 49 -0.42 -7.42 3.66
N ASN A 50 -1.49 -7.74 4.41
CA ASN A 50 -1.58 -8.95 5.21
C ASN A 50 -2.42 -10.02 4.50
N PHE A 51 -2.05 -11.28 4.69
CA PHE A 51 -2.79 -12.42 4.16
C PHE A 51 -2.75 -13.61 5.12
N SER A 52 -3.58 -14.60 4.85
CA SER A 52 -3.64 -15.85 5.58
C SER A 52 -3.96 -17.03 4.68
N PHE A 53 -3.55 -18.21 5.10
CA PHE A 53 -3.89 -19.47 4.43
C PHE A 53 -3.95 -20.63 5.41
N SER A 54 -4.62 -21.70 5.00
CA SER A 54 -4.71 -22.93 5.80
C SER A 54 -4.66 -24.20 4.96
N PHE A 55 -4.11 -25.24 5.58
CA PHE A 55 -4.03 -26.60 5.07
C PHE A 55 -4.46 -27.60 6.14
N THR A 56 -5.07 -28.70 5.72
CA THR A 56 -5.27 -29.89 6.56
C THR A 56 -4.34 -31.01 6.11
N ARG A 57 -4.06 -31.96 7.00
CA ARG A 57 -3.32 -33.20 6.70
C ARG A 57 -4.17 -34.43 7.00
N SER A 58 -3.94 -35.50 6.25
CA SER A 58 -4.71 -36.74 6.38
C SER A 58 -4.41 -37.50 7.68
N ILE A 59 -5.37 -38.31 8.13
CA ILE A 59 -5.19 -39.29 9.22
C ILE A 59 -4.66 -40.60 8.61
N ALA A 60 -3.62 -41.18 9.21
CA ALA A 60 -3.06 -42.45 8.79
C ALA A 60 -3.99 -43.62 9.17
N SER A 61 -3.98 -44.70 8.38
CA SER A 61 -4.84 -45.88 8.60
C SER A 61 -4.60 -46.58 9.95
N GLY A 62 -3.42 -46.41 10.55
CA GLY A 62 -3.07 -46.91 11.89
C GLY A 62 -3.37 -45.94 13.04
N GLY A 63 -4.07 -44.83 12.78
CA GLY A 63 -4.18 -43.69 13.69
C GLY A 63 -2.98 -42.72 13.56
N GLY A 64 -3.14 -41.52 14.12
CA GLY A 64 -2.18 -40.42 13.96
C GLY A 64 -2.28 -39.71 12.61
N PHE A 65 -1.45 -38.69 12.40
CA PHE A 65 -1.48 -37.87 11.19
C PHE A 65 -0.34 -38.21 10.22
N THR A 66 -0.61 -38.15 8.91
CA THR A 66 0.44 -38.27 7.87
C THR A 66 1.37 -37.06 7.90
N SER A 67 2.59 -37.20 7.34
CA SER A 67 3.49 -36.06 7.17
C SER A 67 2.83 -34.99 6.29
N GLY A 68 2.73 -33.76 6.78
CA GLY A 68 2.08 -32.64 6.10
C GLY A 68 3.07 -31.71 5.40
N ASN A 69 4.23 -32.20 4.97
CA ASN A 69 5.31 -31.30 4.57
C ASN A 69 5.05 -30.69 3.18
N CYS A 70 5.12 -29.37 3.06
CA CYS A 70 5.01 -28.68 1.78
C CYS A 70 5.70 -27.30 1.79
N VAL A 71 6.06 -26.80 0.62
CA VAL A 71 6.53 -25.42 0.44
C VAL A 71 5.40 -24.61 -0.14
N VAL A 72 5.03 -23.53 0.55
CA VAL A 72 3.98 -22.61 0.15
C VAL A 72 4.61 -21.29 -0.28
N SER A 73 4.30 -20.81 -1.48
CA SER A 73 4.74 -19.52 -1.98
C SER A 73 3.52 -18.64 -2.31
N LEU A 74 3.53 -17.38 -1.87
CA LEU A 74 2.64 -16.36 -2.42
C LEU A 74 3.30 -15.79 -3.67
N ILE A 75 2.61 -15.83 -4.80
CA ILE A 75 3.15 -15.38 -6.09
C ILE A 75 2.25 -14.33 -6.72
N TYR A 76 2.90 -13.41 -7.41
CA TYR A 76 2.28 -12.57 -8.44
C TYR A 76 2.60 -13.14 -9.82
N THR A 77 1.65 -13.04 -10.75
CA THR A 77 1.78 -13.52 -12.13
C THR A 77 0.86 -12.71 -13.06
N GLU A 78 1.35 -12.34 -14.25
CA GLU A 78 0.56 -11.69 -15.28
C GLU A 78 -0.20 -12.72 -16.15
N TYR A 79 0.31 -13.95 -16.22
CA TYR A 79 -0.27 -15.02 -17.02
C TYR A 79 -1.36 -15.80 -16.28
N GLN A 80 -2.52 -15.95 -16.94
CA GLN A 80 -3.69 -16.60 -16.34
C GLN A 80 -4.20 -17.72 -17.24
N SER A 81 -3.91 -18.97 -16.87
CA SER A 81 -4.81 -20.07 -17.21
C SER A 81 -5.77 -20.30 -16.04
N GLY A 82 -7.07 -20.36 -16.36
CA GLY A 82 -8.16 -20.57 -15.41
C GLY A 82 -8.10 -21.90 -14.65
N ASP A 83 -7.32 -22.86 -15.15
CA ASP A 83 -7.35 -24.24 -14.70
C ASP A 83 -6.04 -24.66 -14.04
N GLY A 84 -6.07 -24.83 -12.71
CA GLY A 84 -5.23 -25.73 -11.88
C GLY A 84 -3.70 -25.75 -12.03
N SER A 85 -3.15 -25.02 -12.99
CA SER A 85 -1.79 -25.03 -13.48
C SER A 85 -1.54 -23.66 -14.08
N ILE A 86 -0.45 -23.03 -13.64
CA ILE A 86 0.09 -21.84 -14.26
C ILE A 86 1.26 -22.37 -15.09
N GLN A 87 1.20 -22.20 -16.41
CA GLN A 87 2.35 -22.47 -17.27
C GLN A 87 3.55 -21.63 -16.76
N PRO A 88 4.80 -22.08 -16.94
CA PRO A 88 5.96 -21.29 -16.54
C PRO A 88 5.83 -19.86 -17.06
N ASP A 89 5.68 -18.91 -16.13
CA ASP A 89 5.42 -17.52 -16.43
C ASP A 89 6.68 -16.69 -16.09
N PRO A 90 7.34 -16.06 -17.08
CA PRO A 90 8.50 -15.24 -16.84
C PRO A 90 8.20 -13.98 -16.01
N SER A 91 6.92 -13.60 -15.87
CA SER A 91 6.48 -12.49 -15.03
C SER A 91 6.24 -12.88 -13.57
N GLU A 92 6.46 -14.15 -13.19
CA GLU A 92 6.27 -14.62 -11.83
C GLU A 92 7.18 -13.88 -10.86
N VAL A 93 6.59 -13.30 -9.82
CA VAL A 93 7.30 -12.68 -8.70
C VAL A 93 6.88 -13.38 -7.42
N LYS A 94 7.84 -13.98 -6.70
CA LYS A 94 7.61 -14.56 -5.38
C LYS A 94 7.55 -13.44 -4.34
N LEU A 95 6.40 -13.29 -3.70
CA LEU A 95 6.13 -12.26 -2.69
C LEU A 95 6.36 -12.76 -1.26
N TYR A 96 6.20 -14.08 -1.04
CA TYR A 96 6.39 -14.74 0.25
C TYR A 96 6.66 -16.23 0.03
N GLU A 97 7.37 -16.87 0.97
CA GLU A 97 7.57 -18.32 1.00
C GLU A 97 7.65 -18.83 2.44
N LYS A 98 7.05 -20.00 2.67
CA LYS A 98 7.14 -20.73 3.93
C LYS A 98 7.12 -22.23 3.68
N GLU A 99 8.03 -22.95 4.33
CA GLU A 99 7.96 -24.39 4.47
C GLU A 99 7.00 -24.73 5.63
N LEU A 100 5.97 -25.51 5.34
CA LEU A 100 5.13 -26.17 6.33
C LEU A 100 5.72 -27.53 6.64
N THR A 101 5.89 -27.80 7.93
CA THR A 101 6.35 -29.06 8.47
C THR A 101 5.29 -29.63 9.40
N SER A 102 5.48 -30.87 9.85
CA SER A 102 4.54 -31.51 10.77
C SER A 102 4.32 -30.76 12.09
N SER A 103 5.24 -29.88 12.51
CA SER A 103 5.07 -29.02 13.70
C SER A 103 4.20 -27.78 13.48
N ASP A 104 3.97 -27.37 12.23
CA ASP A 104 3.07 -26.25 11.92
C ASP A 104 1.58 -26.64 12.07
N TYR A 105 1.30 -27.95 12.07
CA TYR A 105 -0.04 -28.49 12.23
C TYR A 105 -0.38 -28.64 13.71
N LYS A 106 -1.30 -27.81 14.21
CA LYS A 106 -1.94 -28.01 15.51
C LYS A 106 -2.98 -29.11 15.35
N GLU A 107 -2.55 -30.36 15.55
CA GLU A 107 -3.31 -31.57 15.23
C GLU A 107 -3.48 -31.75 13.71
N GLU A 108 -4.63 -31.40 13.15
CA GLU A 108 -4.95 -31.64 11.74
C GLU A 108 -4.68 -30.43 10.84
N THR A 109 -4.70 -29.22 11.40
CA THR A 109 -4.71 -27.99 10.61
C THR A 109 -3.47 -27.14 10.85
N ALA A 110 -2.87 -26.67 9.77
CA ALA A 110 -1.90 -25.58 9.78
C ALA A 110 -2.61 -24.29 9.34
N PHE A 111 -2.51 -23.23 10.15
CA PHE A 111 -3.00 -21.90 9.82
C PHE A 111 -1.85 -20.90 9.90
N VAL A 112 -1.67 -20.12 8.84
CA VAL A 112 -0.60 -19.12 8.73
C VAL A 112 -1.21 -17.76 8.45
N LYS A 113 -0.73 -16.75 9.17
CA LYS A 113 -0.94 -15.33 8.88
C LYS A 113 0.43 -14.68 8.68
N ALA A 114 0.57 -13.90 7.63
CA ALA A 114 1.85 -13.29 7.26
C ALA A 114 1.65 -11.97 6.50
N ASP A 115 2.77 -11.27 6.33
CA ASP A 115 2.86 -10.00 5.64
C ASP A 115 3.58 -10.20 4.31
N ALA A 116 3.18 -9.46 3.29
CA ALA A 116 3.83 -9.46 1.99
C ALA A 116 3.91 -8.04 1.42
N ILE A 117 4.83 -7.84 0.48
CA ILE A 117 5.01 -6.56 -0.23
C ILE A 117 4.80 -6.84 -1.72
N PHE A 118 3.77 -6.21 -2.29
CA PHE A 118 3.54 -6.19 -3.73
C PHE A 118 4.50 -5.23 -4.41
N THR A 119 5.14 -5.68 -5.50
CA THR A 119 6.10 -4.87 -6.26
C THR A 119 5.40 -3.79 -7.07
N GLY A 120 5.96 -2.58 -7.10
CA GLY A 120 5.47 -1.51 -7.97
C GLY A 120 5.60 -1.84 -9.47
N ASN A 121 5.07 -0.93 -10.29
CA ASN A 121 4.94 -0.93 -11.74
C ASN A 121 4.14 -2.10 -12.33
N LYS A 122 3.19 -2.64 -11.56
CA LYS A 122 2.29 -3.72 -11.99
C LYS A 122 0.84 -3.25 -11.94
N VAL A 123 0.17 -3.24 -13.08
CA VAL A 123 -1.22 -2.76 -13.23
C VAL A 123 -2.23 -3.88 -13.50
N ASN A 124 -1.74 -5.03 -13.97
CA ASN A 124 -2.52 -6.22 -14.29
C ASN A 124 -1.93 -7.42 -13.55
N GLY A 125 -2.64 -8.55 -13.58
CA GLY A 125 -2.17 -9.84 -13.05
C GLY A 125 -2.97 -10.33 -11.84
N LYS A 126 -2.47 -11.38 -11.20
CA LYS A 126 -3.09 -12.02 -10.04
C LYS A 126 -2.08 -12.29 -8.94
N ILE A 127 -2.57 -12.24 -7.71
CA ILE A 127 -1.92 -12.81 -6.54
C ILE A 127 -2.57 -14.17 -6.26
N VAL A 128 -1.74 -15.21 -6.22
CA VAL A 128 -2.14 -16.61 -6.08
C VAL A 128 -1.21 -17.30 -5.09
N LEU A 129 -1.73 -18.32 -4.40
CA LEU A 129 -0.93 -19.16 -3.54
C LEU A 129 -0.52 -20.43 -4.30
N ARG A 130 0.79 -20.67 -4.43
CA ARG A 130 1.37 -21.91 -4.96
C ARG A 130 1.79 -22.80 -3.80
N TYR A 131 1.58 -24.11 -3.90
CA TYR A 131 2.10 -25.06 -2.94
C TYR A 131 2.67 -26.29 -3.64
N VAL A 132 3.83 -26.73 -3.14
CA VAL A 132 4.61 -27.84 -3.68
C VAL A 132 4.80 -28.88 -2.59
N TYR A 133 4.43 -30.12 -2.86
CA TYR A 133 4.59 -31.25 -1.94
C TYR A 133 5.01 -32.51 -2.69
N THR A 134 5.46 -33.50 -1.94
CA THR A 134 5.86 -34.80 -2.51
C THR A 134 4.79 -35.83 -2.21
N GLU A 135 4.24 -36.46 -3.24
CA GLU A 135 3.33 -37.60 -3.12
C GLU A 135 4.08 -38.91 -3.32
N PHE A 136 3.58 -40.01 -2.74
CA PHE A 136 4.19 -41.32 -2.90
C PHE A 136 4.14 -41.78 -4.38
N PRO A 137 5.22 -42.35 -4.95
CA PRO A 137 6.49 -42.74 -4.33
C PRO A 137 7.65 -41.75 -4.59
N ASN A 138 7.46 -40.45 -4.36
CA ASN A 138 8.40 -39.32 -4.62
C ASN A 138 8.06 -38.45 -5.84
N GLN A 139 6.78 -38.33 -6.19
CA GLN A 139 6.34 -37.41 -7.23
C GLN A 139 6.20 -36.00 -6.63
N VAL A 140 6.91 -35.02 -7.19
CA VAL A 140 6.72 -33.61 -6.82
C VAL A 140 5.46 -33.09 -7.49
N ILE A 141 4.52 -32.62 -6.67
CA ILE A 141 3.23 -32.09 -7.10
C ILE A 141 3.21 -30.58 -6.81
N THR A 142 2.95 -29.80 -7.86
CA THR A 142 2.70 -28.35 -7.75
C THR A 142 1.22 -28.07 -7.97
N LYS A 143 0.64 -27.29 -7.06
CA LYS A 143 -0.77 -26.86 -7.14
C LYS A 143 -0.88 -25.37 -6.83
N TYR A 144 -2.04 -24.81 -7.17
CA TYR A 144 -2.37 -23.40 -6.99
C TYR A 144 -3.72 -23.26 -6.29
N SER A 145 -3.92 -22.19 -5.54
CA SER A 145 -5.22 -21.82 -4.99
C SER A 145 -6.22 -21.49 -6.12
N SER A 146 -7.47 -21.88 -5.93
CA SER A 146 -8.57 -21.42 -6.79
C SER A 146 -8.90 -19.95 -6.55
N THR A 147 -8.77 -19.46 -5.30
CA THR A 147 -8.84 -18.04 -4.97
C THR A 147 -7.67 -17.30 -5.59
N ARG A 148 -8.00 -16.22 -6.32
CA ARG A 148 -7.03 -15.35 -7.00
C ARG A 148 -7.47 -13.91 -6.82
N TYR A 149 -6.57 -13.06 -6.34
CA TYR A 149 -6.85 -11.63 -6.21
C TYR A 149 -6.32 -10.90 -7.43
N GLY A 150 -7.13 -10.05 -8.05
CA GLY A 150 -6.68 -9.08 -9.05
C GLY A 150 -5.72 -8.04 -8.47
N ILE A 151 -5.20 -7.18 -9.34
CA ILE A 151 -4.64 -5.90 -8.93
C ILE A 151 -5.72 -4.87 -9.16
N ASN A 152 -6.18 -4.21 -8.10
CA ASN A 152 -7.11 -3.11 -8.21
C ASN A 152 -6.34 -1.81 -7.94
N THR A 153 -5.95 -1.18 -9.04
CA THR A 153 -5.35 0.14 -9.00
C THR A 153 -6.49 1.13 -8.84
N SER A 154 -6.52 1.87 -7.72
CA SER A 154 -7.27 3.12 -7.77
C SER A 154 -6.65 3.96 -8.88
N PRO A 155 -7.45 4.63 -9.73
CA PRO A 155 -6.87 5.57 -10.68
C PRO A 155 -6.05 6.56 -9.86
N THR A 156 -4.73 6.46 -9.96
CA THR A 156 -3.87 7.60 -9.65
C THR A 156 -4.44 8.72 -10.51
N PRO A 157 -4.87 9.86 -9.94
CA PRO A 157 -5.33 10.98 -10.74
C PRO A 157 -4.26 11.19 -11.80
N ASP A 158 -4.67 11.09 -13.06
CA ASP A 158 -3.76 11.12 -14.19
C ASP A 158 -2.83 12.34 -14.01
N PRO A 159 -1.50 12.19 -14.04
CA PRO A 159 -0.59 13.33 -14.05
C PRO A 159 -0.89 14.31 -15.20
N THR A 160 -1.59 13.87 -16.26
CA THR A 160 -2.13 14.72 -17.33
C THR A 160 -3.56 15.22 -17.15
N ASP A 161 -4.24 14.95 -16.02
CA ASP A 161 -5.46 15.67 -15.66
C ASP A 161 -5.13 17.12 -15.25
N THR A 162 -4.89 17.88 -16.30
CA THR A 162 -4.53 19.28 -16.38
C THR A 162 -5.65 20.21 -15.91
N ARG A 163 -6.77 19.69 -15.38
CA ARG A 163 -7.98 20.45 -15.04
C ARG A 163 -8.12 20.83 -13.57
N ILE A 164 -7.16 20.54 -12.70
CA ILE A 164 -7.12 21.25 -11.42
C ILE A 164 -6.54 22.64 -11.66
N THR A 165 -7.41 23.61 -11.91
CA THR A 165 -7.05 25.02 -11.80
C THR A 165 -6.59 25.26 -10.37
N ARG A 166 -5.27 25.39 -10.19
CA ARG A 166 -4.64 25.69 -8.90
C ARG A 166 -4.89 27.15 -8.58
N ASN A 167 -5.63 27.40 -7.53
CA ASN A 167 -5.96 28.75 -7.07
C ASN A 167 -5.04 29.14 -5.92
N GLU A 168 -4.90 30.44 -5.69
CA GLU A 168 -4.20 30.96 -4.52
C GLU A 168 -4.74 30.36 -3.22
N GLY A 169 -3.84 29.92 -2.34
CA GLY A 169 -4.18 29.28 -1.07
C GLY A 169 -4.49 27.77 -1.16
N ASP A 170 -4.41 27.17 -2.34
CA ASP A 170 -4.48 25.72 -2.46
C ASP A 170 -3.26 25.07 -1.80
N ILE A 171 -3.53 24.09 -0.93
CA ILE A 171 -2.52 23.28 -0.26
C ILE A 171 -2.52 21.91 -0.91
N LEU A 172 -1.34 21.45 -1.32
CA LEU A 172 -1.15 20.30 -2.17
C LEU A 172 -0.15 19.33 -1.53
N THR A 173 -0.32 18.04 -1.77
CA THR A 173 0.71 17.03 -1.50
C THR A 173 1.26 16.55 -2.83
N PHE A 174 2.57 16.71 -3.02
CA PHE A 174 3.22 16.24 -4.24
C PHE A 174 3.23 14.71 -4.25
N ALA A 175 2.73 14.12 -5.34
CA ALA A 175 2.47 12.69 -5.42
C ALA A 175 3.73 11.83 -5.35
N ASP A 176 4.87 12.33 -5.85
CA ASP A 176 6.10 11.54 -6.01
C ASP A 176 6.86 11.35 -4.70
N ASP A 177 6.94 12.38 -3.86
CA ASP A 177 7.75 12.37 -2.63
C ASP A 177 6.99 12.82 -1.37
N GLY A 178 5.70 13.13 -1.49
CA GLY A 178 4.85 13.50 -0.36
C GLY A 178 5.08 14.90 0.20
N ARG A 179 5.91 15.74 -0.43
CA ARG A 179 6.14 17.12 0.02
C ARG A 179 4.85 17.94 0.01
N ILE A 180 4.71 18.83 0.99
CA ILE A 180 3.55 19.72 1.11
C ILE A 180 3.88 21.05 0.42
N LEU A 181 3.01 21.47 -0.49
CA LEU A 181 3.14 22.71 -1.24
C LEU A 181 1.95 23.62 -0.96
N ILE A 182 2.15 24.93 -1.08
CA ILE A 182 1.06 25.91 -1.15
C ILE A 182 1.21 26.74 -2.42
N VAL A 183 0.09 27.06 -3.07
CA VAL A 183 0.03 28.09 -4.11
C VAL A 183 0.00 29.44 -3.40
N MET A 184 1.07 30.21 -3.56
CA MET A 184 1.22 31.54 -2.98
C MET A 184 1.96 32.45 -3.96
N ASP A 185 1.35 33.59 -4.29
CA ASP A 185 1.86 34.56 -5.27
C ASP A 185 2.07 33.95 -6.67
N GLY A 186 1.14 33.09 -7.09
CA GLY A 186 1.15 32.37 -8.36
C GLY A 186 2.17 31.22 -8.42
N ARG A 187 2.92 30.99 -7.33
CA ARG A 187 4.03 30.06 -7.27
C ARG A 187 3.76 28.91 -6.31
N LEU A 188 4.35 27.76 -6.61
CA LEU A 188 4.33 26.62 -5.71
C LEU A 188 5.47 26.76 -4.70
N ARG A 189 5.12 26.98 -3.44
CA ARG A 189 6.09 27.12 -2.34
C ARG A 189 6.07 25.85 -1.49
N HIS A 190 7.21 25.16 -1.42
CA HIS A 190 7.38 23.98 -0.57
C HIS A 190 7.44 24.38 0.91
N ILE A 191 6.62 23.73 1.74
CA ILE A 191 6.64 23.89 3.20
C ILE A 191 7.57 22.84 3.76
N GLN A 192 8.76 23.27 4.21
CA GLN A 192 9.86 22.36 4.48
C GLN A 192 9.71 21.49 5.74
N SER A 193 8.75 21.80 6.62
CA SER A 193 8.50 20.98 7.81
C SER A 193 7.01 20.89 8.14
N MET A 194 6.59 19.74 8.67
CA MET A 194 5.23 19.53 9.15
C MET A 194 4.90 20.47 10.31
N ASP A 195 5.87 20.79 11.17
CA ASP A 195 5.66 21.72 12.28
C ASP A 195 5.32 23.13 11.78
N THR A 196 6.02 23.60 10.75
CA THR A 196 5.70 24.87 10.08
C THR A 196 4.31 24.84 9.46
N TYR A 197 3.95 23.73 8.80
CA TYR A 197 2.60 23.56 8.24
C TYR A 197 1.51 23.65 9.32
N LEU A 198 1.66 22.90 10.42
CA LEU A 198 0.68 22.86 11.51
C LEU A 198 0.59 24.17 12.31
N ALA A 199 1.70 24.91 12.39
CA ALA A 199 1.73 26.23 13.01
C ALA A 199 1.02 27.28 12.14
N LEU A 200 1.24 27.25 10.82
CA LEU A 200 0.75 28.28 9.91
C LEU A 200 -0.68 28.06 9.42
N PHE A 201 -1.15 26.82 9.29
CA PHE A 201 -2.39 26.51 8.56
C PHE A 201 -3.43 25.79 9.41
N VAL A 202 -4.71 26.00 9.09
CA VAL A 202 -5.83 25.34 9.81
C VAL A 202 -5.83 23.84 9.53
N ARG A 203 -5.84 23.02 10.59
CA ARG A 203 -5.72 21.54 10.56
C ARG A 203 -6.80 20.79 9.76
N SER A 204 -7.95 21.42 9.49
CA SER A 204 -9.01 20.81 8.67
C SER A 204 -8.70 20.85 7.16
N THR A 205 -7.57 21.45 6.77
CA THR A 205 -7.17 21.50 5.38
C THR A 205 -6.53 20.19 4.98
N VAL A 206 -7.28 19.31 4.32
CA VAL A 206 -6.69 18.12 3.70
C VAL A 206 -5.96 18.56 2.42
N PRO A 207 -4.64 18.33 2.29
CA PRO A 207 -3.94 18.66 1.06
C PRO A 207 -4.47 17.85 -0.12
N ILE A 208 -4.62 18.50 -1.28
CA ILE A 208 -5.01 17.81 -2.51
C ILE A 208 -3.76 17.11 -3.07
N ARG A 209 -3.80 15.79 -3.27
CA ARG A 209 -2.67 15.07 -3.87
C ARG A 209 -2.59 15.38 -5.37
N THR A 210 -1.42 15.84 -5.83
CA THR A 210 -1.23 16.30 -7.22
C THR A 210 0.16 15.95 -7.74
N TYR A 211 0.31 15.84 -9.06
CA TYR A 211 1.60 15.82 -9.73
C TYR A 211 2.02 17.26 -10.07
N LEU A 212 3.30 17.58 -9.88
CA LEU A 212 3.83 18.91 -10.19
C LEU A 212 3.79 19.15 -11.69
N ASP A 213 3.07 20.20 -12.07
CA ASP A 213 3.22 20.82 -13.39
C ASP A 213 3.82 22.19 -13.17
N VAL A 214 5.15 22.26 -13.25
CA VAL A 214 5.92 23.49 -13.03
C VAL A 214 5.75 24.49 -14.18
N THR A 215 5.15 24.09 -15.30
CA THR A 215 4.88 24.99 -16.43
C THR A 215 3.69 25.92 -16.15
N LYS A 216 2.73 25.49 -15.31
CA LYS A 216 1.55 26.28 -14.91
C LYS A 216 1.77 27.14 -13.67
N ASN A 217 2.50 26.61 -12.69
CA ASN A 217 2.92 27.36 -11.51
C ASN A 217 4.40 27.10 -11.28
N PRO A 218 5.29 28.06 -11.60
CA PRO A 218 6.71 27.87 -11.35
C PRO A 218 6.97 27.69 -9.85
N MET A 219 8.00 26.94 -9.52
CA MET A 219 8.43 26.79 -8.13
C MET A 219 8.87 28.15 -7.58
N GLY A 220 8.34 28.51 -6.41
CA GLY A 220 8.77 29.66 -5.63
C GLY A 220 9.76 29.26 -4.55
N SER A 221 10.26 30.27 -3.82
CA SER A 221 11.13 30.03 -2.67
C SER A 221 10.42 29.19 -1.62
N PRO A 222 11.06 28.17 -1.03
CA PRO A 222 10.45 27.34 0.01
C PRO A 222 10.13 28.16 1.27
N ILE A 223 9.01 27.83 1.92
CA ILE A 223 8.66 28.33 3.25
C ILE A 223 9.51 27.60 4.28
N GLN A 224 10.39 28.37 4.93
CA GLN A 224 11.41 27.85 5.85
C GLN A 224 10.84 27.44 7.21
N PRO A 225 11.50 26.51 7.93
CA PRO A 225 11.27 26.31 9.35
C PRO A 225 11.33 27.62 10.13
N GLY A 226 10.45 27.77 11.12
CA GLY A 226 10.35 28.99 11.94
C GLY A 226 9.48 30.11 11.34
N THR A 227 8.97 29.95 10.11
CA THR A 227 7.95 30.86 9.56
C THR A 227 6.70 30.85 10.44
N ARG A 228 6.13 32.03 10.70
CA ARG A 228 5.01 32.20 11.62
C ARG A 228 4.07 33.34 11.20
N ILE A 229 2.90 33.39 11.81
CA ILE A 229 2.02 34.56 11.75
C ILE A 229 2.27 35.41 12.98
N VAL A 230 2.41 36.72 12.78
CA VAL A 230 2.59 37.69 13.86
C VAL A 230 1.57 38.81 13.76
N ASP A 231 1.10 39.33 14.89
CA ASP A 231 0.33 40.57 14.97
C ASP A 231 1.18 41.67 15.62
N ASP A 232 1.14 42.85 15.02
CA ASP A 232 1.81 44.02 15.53
C ASP A 232 0.84 44.85 16.37
N LEU A 233 1.06 44.89 17.68
CA LEU A 233 0.21 45.60 18.63
C LEU A 233 0.27 47.13 18.46
N SER A 234 1.29 47.65 17.79
CA SER A 234 1.48 49.10 17.59
C SER A 234 0.55 49.68 16.50
N ASN A 235 0.13 48.87 15.53
CA ASN A 235 -0.68 49.30 14.40
C ASN A 235 -1.86 48.36 14.08
N GLY A 236 -1.99 47.24 14.80
CA GLY A 236 -3.05 46.25 14.62
C GLY A 236 -2.93 45.42 13.35
N MET A 237 -1.80 45.48 12.62
CA MET A 237 -1.60 44.73 11.38
C MET A 237 -1.13 43.30 11.67
N VAL A 238 -1.51 42.38 10.80
CA VAL A 238 -1.10 40.97 10.86
C VAL A 238 -0.19 40.65 9.69
N TYR A 239 0.93 39.98 9.99
CA TYR A 239 1.98 39.69 9.02
C TYR A 239 2.27 38.20 8.93
N PHE A 240 2.57 37.75 7.71
CA PHE A 240 3.29 36.52 7.46
C PHE A 240 4.79 36.82 7.64
N ASN A 241 5.40 36.22 8.66
CA ASN A 241 6.81 36.42 8.99
C ASN A 241 7.65 35.24 8.49
N GLU A 242 8.53 35.51 7.54
CA GLU A 242 9.45 34.54 6.95
C GLU A 242 10.89 35.02 7.15
N GLY A 243 11.58 34.42 8.12
CA GLY A 243 12.90 34.91 8.55
C GLY A 243 12.81 36.36 9.06
N ASN A 244 13.56 37.26 8.42
CA ASN A 244 13.53 38.69 8.76
C ASN A 244 12.56 39.53 7.91
N VAL A 245 11.69 38.89 7.12
CA VAL A 245 10.73 39.59 6.25
C VAL A 245 9.32 39.54 6.86
N LEU A 246 8.62 40.67 6.88
CA LEU A 246 7.20 40.78 7.23
C LEU A 246 6.38 41.13 6.00
N ARG A 247 5.38 40.30 5.68
CA ARG A 247 4.45 40.56 4.58
C ARG A 247 3.04 40.76 5.14
N TYR A 248 2.47 41.94 4.92
CA TYR A 248 1.15 42.27 5.47
C TYR A 248 0.05 41.40 4.85
N ILE A 249 -0.79 40.79 5.68
CA ILE A 249 -1.97 40.05 5.25
C ILE A 249 -3.14 41.04 5.16
N THR A 250 -3.47 41.44 3.93
CA THR A 250 -4.24 42.68 3.69
C THR A 250 -5.68 42.65 4.18
N SER A 251 -6.27 41.48 4.41
CA SER A 251 -7.62 41.35 4.95
C SER A 251 -7.90 39.96 5.55
N PRO A 252 -8.98 39.82 6.35
CA PRO A 252 -9.47 38.51 6.80
C PRO A 252 -9.81 37.55 5.65
N SER A 253 -10.27 38.07 4.50
CA SER A 253 -10.57 37.26 3.32
C SER A 253 -9.30 36.65 2.72
N VAL A 254 -8.21 37.41 2.70
CA VAL A 254 -6.88 36.91 2.29
C VAL A 254 -6.41 35.83 3.27
N ALA A 255 -6.51 36.09 4.57
CA ALA A 255 -6.14 35.10 5.57
C ALA A 255 -6.91 33.78 5.42
N SER A 256 -8.21 33.87 5.15
CA SER A 256 -9.08 32.71 4.92
C SER A 256 -8.70 31.97 3.63
N ARG A 257 -8.35 32.70 2.55
CA ARG A 257 -7.92 32.10 1.28
C ARG A 257 -6.70 31.20 1.48
N TYR A 258 -5.67 31.70 2.16
CA TYR A 258 -4.47 30.91 2.48
C TYR A 258 -4.64 30.01 3.71
N LYS A 259 -5.82 30.00 4.34
CA LYS A 259 -6.17 29.14 5.48
C LYS A 259 -5.22 29.31 6.65
N PHE A 260 -4.78 30.54 6.92
CA PHE A 260 -3.87 30.83 8.02
C PHE A 260 -4.52 30.52 9.38
N ASN A 261 -3.71 29.97 10.28
CA ASN A 261 -4.11 29.64 11.64
C ASN A 261 -3.71 30.75 12.61
N PHE A 262 -4.68 31.51 13.09
CA PHE A 262 -4.45 32.57 14.08
C PHE A 262 -4.50 32.11 15.53
N LYS A 263 -4.75 30.82 15.82
CA LYS A 263 -4.84 30.31 17.21
C LYS A 263 -3.53 30.38 17.98
N GLY A 264 -2.40 30.45 17.27
CA GLY A 264 -1.04 30.53 17.85
C GLY A 264 -0.28 31.76 17.37
N ILE A 265 -1.00 32.86 17.08
CA ILE A 265 -0.38 34.10 16.62
C ILE A 265 0.59 34.66 17.68
N GLN A 266 1.74 35.18 17.24
CA GLN A 266 2.72 35.79 18.14
C GLN A 266 2.67 37.30 18.05
N HIS A 267 2.67 37.95 19.20
CA HIS A 267 2.63 39.40 19.30
C HIS A 267 4.02 40.02 19.14
N ILE A 268 4.13 41.06 18.31
CA ILE A 268 5.29 41.94 18.20
C ILE A 268 4.90 43.39 18.51
N ASN A 269 5.88 44.23 18.87
CA ASN A 269 5.68 45.64 19.19
C ASN A 269 6.43 46.52 18.19
N GLY A 270 5.82 46.73 17.03
CA GLY A 270 6.41 47.44 15.91
C GLY A 270 7.26 46.55 14.98
N THR A 271 7.54 47.09 13.81
CA THR A 271 8.25 46.40 12.73
C THR A 271 9.74 46.77 12.62
N ALA A 272 10.27 47.51 13.60
CA ALA A 272 11.68 47.89 13.62
C ALA A 272 12.59 46.65 13.62
N GLY A 273 13.57 46.62 12.71
CA GLY A 273 14.49 45.50 12.52
C GLY A 273 14.06 44.48 11.45
N TYR A 274 12.80 44.52 11.00
CA TYR A 274 12.30 43.67 9.91
C TYR A 274 12.38 44.37 8.55
N ILE A 275 12.48 43.56 7.49
CA ILE A 275 12.29 44.01 6.12
C ILE A 275 10.79 43.90 5.79
N ILE A 276 10.17 45.01 5.39
CA ILE A 276 8.78 44.98 4.93
C ILE A 276 8.74 44.47 3.49
N GLY A 277 8.23 43.26 3.31
CA GLY A 277 8.03 42.63 2.01
C GLY A 277 6.71 43.07 1.35
N PRO A 278 6.48 42.66 0.10
CA PRO A 278 5.23 42.93 -0.58
C PRO A 278 4.05 42.29 0.18
N PRO A 279 2.90 42.98 0.28
CA PRO A 279 1.71 42.44 0.93
C PRO A 279 1.22 41.16 0.25
N ILE A 280 0.43 40.39 0.99
CA ILE A 280 -0.28 39.20 0.52
C ILE A 280 -1.73 39.60 0.18
N TYR A 281 -2.20 39.22 -1.01
CA TYR A 281 -3.51 39.54 -1.57
C TYR A 281 -4.37 38.31 -1.85
#